data_AF-A0A4Y9M5C8-F1
#
_entry.id   AF-A0A4Y9M5C8-F1
#
_cell.length_a   1.000
_cell.length_b   1.000
_cell.length_c   1.000
_cell.angle_alpha   90.00
_cell.angle_beta   90.00
_cell.angle_gamma   90.00
#
_symmetry.space_group_name_H-M   'P 1'
#
loop_
_entity.id
_entity.type
_entity.pdbx_description
1 polymer ?
#
loop_
_entity_poly.entity_id
_entity_poly.type
_entity_poly.pdbx_seq_one_letter_code
_entity_poly.pdbx_strand_id
1 'polypeptide(L)' 'MQHFPQPPAVERAAVDALVSYAEQCATWLEQHMREAEASGHRPTADQEDNLRGYRFTALFLQESYDR' A
#
# COMPACT_ATOMS: atom_id res chain seq x y z
N MET A 1 27.69 2.76 11.20
CA MET A 1 26.35 3.14 10.73
C MET A 1 25.88 2.03 9.79
N GLN A 2 24.79 1.34 10.12
CA GLN A 2 24.19 0.38 9.19
C GLN A 2 23.48 1.20 8.12
N HIS A 3 24.00 1.18 6.89
CA HIS A 3 23.40 1.93 5.80
C HIS A 3 22.06 1.30 5.45
N PHE A 4 21.01 2.13 5.40
CA PHE A 4 19.73 1.71 4.82
C PHE A 4 20.00 1.27 3.36
N PRO A 5 19.47 0.12 2.91
CA PRO A 5 19.75 -0.37 1.57
C PRO A 5 19.32 0.66 0.51
N GLN A 6 20.15 0.86 -0.50
CA GLN A 6 19.75 1.66 -1.66
C GLN A 6 18.72 0.87 -2.47
N PRO A 7 17.65 1.52 -2.97
CA PRO A 7 16.73 0.86 -3.88
C PRO A 7 17.47 0.46 -5.17
N PRO A 8 17.10 -0.67 -5.79
CA PRO A 8 17.65 -1.07 -7.08
C PRO A 8 17.28 -0.05 -8.17
N ALA A 9 18.04 -0.03 -9.27
CA ALA A 9 17.66 0.75 -10.44
C ALA A 9 16.41 0.14 -11.12
N VAL A 10 15.33 0.89 -11.16
CA VAL A 10 14.04 0.51 -11.76
C VAL A 10 13.53 1.69 -12.58
N GLU A 11 12.82 1.44 -13.68
CA GLU A 11 12.18 2.48 -14.47
C GLU A 11 11.13 3.24 -13.65
N ARG A 12 11.15 4.57 -13.69
CA ARG A 12 10.24 5.41 -12.92
C ARG A 12 8.76 5.08 -13.17
N ALA A 13 8.40 4.83 -14.43
CA ALA A 13 7.04 4.45 -14.80
C ALA A 13 6.58 3.12 -14.15
N ALA A 14 7.49 2.17 -13.94
CA ALA A 14 7.17 0.92 -13.25
C ALA A 14 6.94 1.17 -11.76
N VAL A 15 7.71 2.07 -11.13
CA VAL A 15 7.48 2.47 -9.73
C VAL A 15 6.13 3.17 -9.58
N ASP A 16 5.84 4.15 -10.45
CA ASP A 16 4.56 4.88 -10.42
C ASP A 16 3.36 3.92 -10.62
N ALA A 17 3.50 2.91 -11.49
CA ALA A 17 2.48 1.88 -11.68
C ALA A 17 2.29 1.00 -10.42
N LEU A 18 3.36 0.60 -9.74
CA LEU A 18 3.29 -0.18 -8.50
C LEU A 18 2.69 0.61 -7.34
N VAL A 19 3.04 1.89 -7.22
CA VAL A 19 2.42 2.83 -6.27
C VAL A 19 0.92 2.92 -6.54
N SER A 20 0.54 3.19 -7.79
CA SER A 20 -0.88 3.29 -8.19
C SER A 20 -1.64 2.00 -7.89
N TYR A 21 -1.02 0.85 -8.14
CA TYR A 21 -1.62 -0.45 -7.85
C TYR A 21 -1.83 -0.68 -6.35
N ALA A 22 -0.84 -0.36 -5.51
CA ALA A 22 -0.96 -0.46 -4.07
C ALA A 22 -2.06 0.46 -3.51
N GLU A 23 -2.18 1.69 -4.01
CA GLU A 23 -3.27 2.62 -3.66
C GLU A 23 -4.65 2.09 -4.07
N GLN A 24 -4.75 1.46 -5.24
CA GLN A 24 -5.99 0.81 -5.69
C GLN A 24 -6.37 -0.36 -4.79
N CYS A 25 -5.41 -1.22 -4.42
CA CYS A 25 -5.63 -2.30 -3.45
C CYS A 25 -6.12 -1.78 -2.10
N ALA A 26 -5.49 -0.72 -1.57
CA ALA A 26 -5.89 -0.09 -0.32
C ALA A 26 -7.32 0.49 -0.41
N THR A 27 -7.64 1.17 -1.51
CA THR A 27 -8.97 1.75 -1.74
C THR A 27 -10.05 0.66 -1.80
N TRP A 28 -9.78 -0.41 -2.54
CA TRP A 28 -10.70 -1.55 -2.68
C TRP A 28 -10.95 -2.24 -1.34
N LEU A 29 -9.90 -2.49 -0.54
CA LEU A 29 -10.02 -3.09 0.79
C LEU A 29 -10.81 -2.19 1.74
N GLU A 30 -10.50 -0.90 1.78
CA GLU A 30 -11.21 0.06 2.64
C GLU A 30 -12.70 0.11 2.28
N GLN A 31 -13.04 0.09 0.98
CA GLN A 31 -14.43 0.04 0.54
C GLN A 31 -15.12 -1.26 1.00
N HIS A 32 -14.49 -2.43 0.79
CA HIS A 32 -15.05 -3.72 1.21
C HIS A 32 -15.26 -3.78 2.72
N MET A 33 -14.32 -3.24 3.51
CA MET A 33 -14.45 -3.16 4.97
C MET A 33 -15.65 -2.28 5.37
N ARG A 34 -15.80 -1.10 4.75
CA ARG A 34 -16.96 -0.21 5.01
C ARG A 34 -18.30 -0.85 4.65
N GLU A 35 -18.36 -1.58 3.54
CA GLU A 35 -19.57 -2.30 3.11
C GLU A 35 -19.93 -3.45 4.06
N ALA A 36 -18.91 -4.19 4.54
CA ALA A 36 -19.09 -5.23 5.54
C ALA A 36 -19.59 -4.67 6.88
N GLU A 37 -19.02 -3.54 7.33
CA GLU A 37 -19.45 -2.82 8.53
C GLU A 37 -20.89 -2.33 8.44
N ALA A 38 -21.28 -1.76 7.29
CA ALA A 38 -22.66 -1.35 7.04
C ALA A 38 -23.64 -2.54 7.10
N SER A 39 -23.15 -3.75 6.82
CA SER A 39 -23.91 -5.00 6.89
C SER A 39 -23.80 -5.71 8.26
N GLY A 40 -23.22 -5.06 9.27
CA GLY A 40 -23.10 -5.59 10.64
C GLY A 40 -21.89 -6.49 10.89
N HIS A 41 -20.96 -6.61 9.94
CA HIS A 41 -19.73 -7.40 10.09
C HIS A 41 -18.56 -6.50 10.44
N ARG A 42 -17.68 -6.93 11.36
CA ARG A 42 -16.46 -6.18 11.64
C ARG A 42 -15.32 -6.63 10.73
N PRO A 43 -14.41 -5.72 10.32
CA PRO A 43 -13.22 -6.10 9.60
C PRO A 43 -12.35 -7.06 10.43
N THR A 44 -11.67 -7.98 9.76
CA THR A 44 -10.68 -8.85 10.41
C THR A 44 -9.37 -8.10 10.62
N ALA A 45 -8.55 -8.55 11.58
CA ALA A 45 -7.21 -8.01 11.79
C ALA A 45 -6.35 -8.09 10.51
N ASP A 46 -6.45 -9.19 9.77
CA ASP A 46 -5.75 -9.37 8.49
C ASP A 46 -6.17 -8.32 7.45
N GLN A 47 -7.44 -7.95 7.39
CA GLN A 47 -7.91 -6.90 6.47
C GLN A 47 -7.32 -5.54 6.84
N GLU A 48 -7.30 -5.21 8.13
CA GLU A 48 -6.68 -3.97 8.62
C GLU A 48 -5.17 -3.95 8.39
N ASP A 49 -4.49 -5.07 8.63
CA ASP A 49 -3.05 -5.23 8.39
C ASP A 49 -2.72 -5.12 6.91
N ASN A 50 -3.50 -5.73 6.03
CA ASN A 50 -3.33 -5.60 4.59
C ASN A 50 -3.55 -4.16 4.13
N LEU A 51 -4.59 -3.47 4.63
CA LEU A 51 -4.82 -2.06 4.33
C LEU A 51 -3.63 -1.18 4.75
N ARG A 52 -3.10 -1.39 5.96
CA ARG A 52 -1.89 -0.71 6.44
C ARG A 52 -0.69 -1.03 5.56
N GLY A 53 -0.51 -2.30 5.20
CA GLY A 53 0.58 -2.79 4.36
C GLY A 53 0.61 -2.13 2.98
N TYR A 54 -0.52 -2.11 2.26
CA TYR A 54 -0.59 -1.48 0.94
C TYR A 54 -0.31 0.03 0.98
N ARG A 55 -0.86 0.74 1.98
CA ARG A 55 -0.57 2.17 2.18
C ARG A 55 0.90 2.42 2.47
N PHE A 56 1.50 1.60 3.34
CA PHE A 56 2.93 1.69 3.62
C PHE A 56 3.78 1.41 2.38
N THR A 57 3.43 0.40 1.58
CA THR A 57 4.15 0.08 0.34
C THR A 57 4.11 1.23 -0.66
N ALA A 58 2.94 1.86 -0.88
CA ALA A 58 2.84 3.00 -1.77
C ALA A 58 3.74 4.16 -1.33
N LEU A 59 3.65 4.54 -0.04
CA LEU A 59 4.48 5.59 0.55
C LEU A 59 5.98 5.26 0.44
N PHE A 60 6.37 4.05 0.83
CA PHE A 60 7.77 3.63 0.84
C PHE A 60 8.38 3.61 -0.57
N LEU A 61 7.61 3.18 -1.58
CA LEU A 61 8.05 3.23 -2.98
C LEU A 61 8.17 4.67 -3.49
N GLN A 62 7.22 5.56 -3.18
CA GLN A 62 7.34 6.98 -3.53
C GLN A 62 8.62 7.58 -2.91
N GLU A 63 8.78 7.46 -1.59
CA GLU A 63 9.93 8.04 -0.87
C GLU A 63 11.29 7.48 -1.29
N SER A 64 11.33 6.19 -1.69
CA SER A 64 12.57 5.56 -2.13
C SER A 64 13.04 6.05 -3.51
N TYR A 65 12.12 6.47 -4.38
CA TYR A 65 12.40 6.77 -5.79
C TYR A 65 12.08 8.23 -6.22
N ASP A 66 11.59 9.09 -5.33
CA ASP A 66 11.38 10.55 -5.53
C ASP A 66 12.66 11.40 -5.42
N ARG A 67 13.84 10.80 -5.61
CA ARG A 67 15.13 11.50 -5.56
C ARG A 67 15.58 12.09 -6.89
#